data_AF-A0A091B009-F1
#
_entry.id   AF-A0A091B009-F1
#
_cell.length_a   1.000
_cell.length_b   1.000
_cell.length_c   1.000
_cell.angle_alpha   90.00
_cell.angle_beta   90.00
_cell.angle_gamma   90.00
#
_symmetry.space_group_name_H-M   'P 1'
#
loop_
_entity.id
_entity.type
_entity.pdbx_description
1 polymer ?
#
loop_
_entity_poly.entity_id
_entity_poly.type
_entity_poly.pdbx_seq_one_letter_code
_entity_poly.pdbx_strand_id
1 'polypeptide(L)'
;MRQLACTALLLLVSTAASARPTTDDTAPADLSSIYLRAASHQASPLARLALSGMGAMQSQVAPTSSVTRAQWLQLRDAALQDGRQDPMVQALALQMDQSPTTPANAAPRAAANRVLQQAIAQNGFFGLVLFSRAENQADPTRVAALLHQAAQAKTYRSVYGPLLRAVYPTFDGLAWGDVLARAQIDAQGDEDSAQMLAGAIAVEFGLPGFGVLHALCKDAVGSVREDCRALNTRIAAEGETAFEVAIAMALVQHLADTEADKAHALIARRRLSWQLEQFASLHPDPHGAEAHAYFRATLQQGELAAMRSALVQAKRPLDPPDGWHAGFEIAPATPRR
;
A
#
# COMPACT_ATOMS: atom_id res chain seq x y z
N MET A 1 -13.15 -1.43 -3.98
CA MET A 1 -12.33 -0.57 -3.09
C MET A 1 -11.05 -0.07 -3.77
N ARG A 2 -10.28 -0.87 -4.52
CA ARG A 2 -9.06 -0.38 -5.23
C ARG A 2 -9.31 0.77 -6.22
N GLN A 3 -10.44 0.78 -6.93
CA GLN A 3 -10.79 1.88 -7.84
C GLN A 3 -10.93 3.26 -7.16
N LEU A 4 -11.18 3.34 -5.85
CA LEU A 4 -11.36 4.62 -5.14
C LEU A 4 -10.03 5.35 -4.90
N ALA A 5 -8.89 4.63 -4.82
CA ALA A 5 -7.58 5.25 -4.63
C ALA A 5 -7.11 5.99 -5.89
N CYS A 6 -7.34 5.41 -7.09
CA CYS A 6 -7.10 6.10 -8.35
C CYS A 6 -7.96 7.36 -8.52
N THR A 7 -9.23 7.35 -8.07
CA THR A 7 -10.11 8.52 -8.19
C THR A 7 -9.70 9.64 -7.23
N ALA A 8 -9.23 9.31 -6.02
CA ALA A 8 -8.73 10.32 -5.07
C ALA A 8 -7.44 11.00 -5.56
N LEU A 9 -6.55 10.27 -6.26
CA LEU A 9 -5.36 10.86 -6.87
C LEU A 9 -5.67 11.84 -8.01
N LEU A 10 -6.75 11.58 -8.77
CA LEU A 10 -7.23 12.46 -9.85
C LEU A 10 -7.98 13.70 -9.32
N LEU A 11 -8.55 13.65 -8.11
CA LEU A 11 -9.35 14.75 -7.53
C LEU A 11 -8.52 15.79 -6.75
N LEU A 12 -7.28 15.50 -6.39
CA LEU A 12 -6.39 16.44 -5.66
C LEU A 12 -5.80 17.56 -6.55
N VAL A 13 -6.09 17.57 -7.85
CA VAL A 13 -5.48 18.49 -8.82
C VAL A 13 -6.37 19.71 -9.15
N SER A 14 -7.60 19.81 -8.59
CA SER A 14 -8.63 20.72 -9.12
C SER A 14 -8.96 21.98 -8.28
N THR A 15 -8.03 22.55 -7.49
CA THR A 15 -8.32 23.79 -6.74
C THR A 15 -7.27 24.90 -6.86
N ALA A 16 -7.11 25.46 -8.06
CA ALA A 16 -6.59 26.83 -8.22
C ALA A 16 -7.11 27.47 -9.51
N ALA A 17 -8.16 28.28 -9.40
CA ALA A 17 -8.70 29.03 -10.53
C ALA A 17 -7.89 30.32 -10.73
N SER A 18 -7.17 30.43 -11.85
CA SER A 18 -6.64 31.69 -12.37
C SER A 18 -6.64 31.62 -13.90
N ALA A 19 -7.39 32.54 -14.52
CA ALA A 19 -7.71 32.53 -15.94
C ALA A 19 -6.46 32.63 -16.85
N ARG A 20 -6.23 31.59 -17.65
CA ARG A 20 -5.31 31.53 -18.80
C ARG A 20 -5.89 30.56 -19.86
N PRO A 21 -5.38 30.58 -21.10
CA PRO A 21 -6.14 30.14 -22.27
C PRO A 21 -6.50 28.66 -22.20
N THR A 22 -7.68 28.35 -22.75
CA THR A 22 -8.39 27.06 -22.73
C THR A 22 -7.60 25.94 -23.42
N THR A 23 -6.56 25.43 -22.77
CA THR A 23 -6.37 23.98 -22.76
C THR A 23 -7.57 23.38 -22.04
N ASP A 24 -8.07 22.25 -22.53
CA ASP A 24 -9.10 21.51 -21.82
C ASP A 24 -8.49 20.96 -20.53
N ASP A 25 -8.47 21.78 -19.49
CA ASP A 25 -7.90 21.50 -18.17
C ASP A 25 -8.63 20.34 -17.45
N THR A 26 -9.65 19.76 -18.09
CA THR A 26 -10.34 18.55 -17.63
C THR A 26 -9.73 17.26 -18.16
N ALA A 27 -8.87 17.33 -19.19
CA ALA A 27 -8.18 16.15 -19.70
C ALA A 27 -7.07 15.73 -18.73
N PRO A 28 -7.04 14.46 -18.26
CA PRO A 28 -6.00 13.99 -17.35
C PRO A 28 -4.62 14.09 -18.03
N ALA A 29 -3.64 14.63 -17.31
CA ALA A 29 -2.26 14.74 -17.79
C ALA A 29 -1.70 13.36 -18.19
N ASP A 30 -1.04 13.27 -19.34
CA ASP A 30 -0.31 12.07 -19.74
C ASP A 30 1.02 11.98 -18.98
N LEU A 31 1.08 11.05 -18.02
CA LEU A 31 2.27 10.78 -17.20
C LEU A 31 3.09 9.60 -17.74
N SER A 32 2.66 8.99 -18.85
CA SER A 32 3.27 7.76 -19.37
C SER A 32 4.75 7.95 -19.73
N SER A 33 5.14 9.11 -20.27
CA SER A 33 6.53 9.44 -20.57
C SER A 33 7.40 9.59 -19.31
N ILE A 34 6.85 10.12 -18.20
CA ILE A 34 7.54 10.17 -16.91
C ILE A 34 7.76 8.78 -16.38
N TYR A 35 6.71 7.96 -16.32
CA TYR A 35 6.84 6.60 -15.82
C TYR A 35 7.87 5.81 -16.63
N LEU A 36 7.97 6.04 -17.95
CA LEU A 36 8.95 5.35 -18.78
C LEU A 36 10.37 5.83 -18.49
N ARG A 37 10.59 7.14 -18.30
CA ARG A 37 11.88 7.70 -17.88
C ARG A 37 12.30 7.20 -16.49
N ALA A 38 11.38 7.24 -15.53
CA ALA A 38 11.58 6.72 -14.18
C ALA A 38 11.87 5.21 -14.19
N ALA A 39 11.29 4.47 -15.12
CA ALA A 39 11.52 3.04 -15.28
C ALA A 39 12.75 2.69 -16.14
N SER A 40 13.75 3.56 -16.18
CA SER A 40 15.01 3.31 -16.89
C SER A 40 15.67 1.99 -16.44
N HIS A 41 16.62 1.48 -17.22
CA HIS A 41 17.35 0.25 -16.91
C HIS A 41 18.11 0.29 -15.58
N GLN A 42 18.38 1.48 -15.02
CA GLN A 42 19.04 1.66 -13.73
C GLN A 42 18.09 1.47 -12.55
N ALA A 43 16.77 1.58 -12.79
CA ALA A 43 15.77 1.33 -11.77
C ALA A 43 15.73 -0.15 -11.39
N SER A 44 15.51 -0.41 -10.10
CA SER A 44 15.37 -1.78 -9.59
C SER A 44 14.23 -2.53 -10.29
N PRO A 45 14.27 -3.87 -10.37
CA PRO A 45 13.17 -4.65 -10.93
C PRO A 45 11.82 -4.35 -10.27
N LEU A 46 11.82 -4.08 -8.95
CA LEU A 46 10.60 -3.73 -8.20
C LEU A 46 10.00 -2.40 -8.68
N ALA A 47 10.83 -1.37 -8.87
CA ALA A 47 10.38 -0.07 -9.37
C ALA A 47 9.90 -0.15 -10.82
N ARG A 48 10.67 -0.80 -11.70
CA ARG A 48 10.28 -1.00 -13.12
C ARG A 48 8.95 -1.73 -13.23
N LEU A 49 8.74 -2.76 -12.41
CA LEU A 49 7.49 -3.50 -12.39
C LEU A 49 6.31 -2.61 -11.98
N ALA A 50 6.40 -1.88 -10.87
CA ALA A 50 5.34 -0.99 -10.41
C ALA A 50 5.01 0.12 -11.43
N LEU A 51 6.04 0.77 -11.98
CA LEU A 51 5.89 1.82 -12.98
C LEU A 51 5.27 1.29 -14.28
N SER A 52 5.64 0.08 -14.71
CA SER A 52 5.00 -0.57 -15.87
C SER A 52 3.51 -0.84 -15.65
N GLY A 53 3.11 -1.14 -14.41
CA GLY A 53 1.72 -1.29 -14.04
C GLY A 53 0.93 0.00 -14.08
N MET A 54 1.47 1.07 -13.48
CA MET A 54 0.85 2.39 -13.54
C MET A 54 0.69 2.86 -14.99
N GLY A 55 1.75 2.73 -15.80
CA GLY A 55 1.69 3.07 -17.21
C GLY A 55 0.66 2.26 -17.99
N ALA A 56 0.57 0.94 -17.72
CA ALA A 56 -0.43 0.08 -18.33
C ALA A 56 -1.87 0.43 -17.89
N MET A 57 -2.09 0.79 -16.62
CA MET A 57 -3.38 1.26 -16.11
C MET A 57 -3.77 2.60 -16.73
N GLN A 58 -2.84 3.55 -16.80
CA GLN A 58 -3.07 4.84 -17.44
C GLN A 58 -3.41 4.69 -18.92
N SER A 59 -2.71 3.81 -19.66
CA SER A 59 -2.99 3.56 -21.08
C SER A 59 -4.38 2.97 -21.35
N GLN A 60 -5.05 2.40 -20.34
CA GLN A 60 -6.42 1.90 -20.46
C GLN A 60 -7.47 3.00 -20.28
N VAL A 61 -7.15 4.06 -19.53
CA VAL A 61 -8.07 5.15 -19.21
C VAL A 61 -7.83 6.42 -20.02
N ALA A 62 -6.60 6.62 -20.52
CA ALA A 62 -6.19 7.77 -21.31
C ALA A 62 -5.84 7.33 -22.75
N PRO A 63 -6.74 7.58 -23.74
CA PRO A 63 -6.51 7.17 -25.14
C PRO A 63 -5.34 7.92 -25.81
N THR A 64 -4.78 8.95 -25.16
CA THR A 64 -3.69 9.81 -25.65
C THR A 64 -2.31 9.46 -25.09
N SER A 65 -2.15 8.31 -24.43
CA SER A 65 -0.85 7.86 -23.88
C SER A 65 0.24 7.83 -24.96
N SER A 66 1.31 8.60 -24.73
CA SER A 66 2.50 8.63 -25.61
C SER A 66 3.31 7.32 -25.60
N VAL A 67 3.11 6.47 -24.59
CA VAL A 67 3.72 5.14 -24.49
C VAL A 67 2.70 4.05 -24.81
N THR A 68 3.09 3.12 -25.68
CA THR A 68 2.23 2.01 -26.12
C THR A 68 2.13 0.91 -25.06
N ARG A 69 1.03 0.17 -25.06
CA ARG A 69 0.87 -1.03 -24.23
C ARG A 69 2.00 -2.05 -24.44
N ALA A 70 2.51 -2.20 -25.66
CA ALA A 70 3.60 -3.12 -25.97
C ALA A 70 4.90 -2.74 -25.22
N GLN A 71 5.24 -1.45 -25.16
CA GLN A 71 6.40 -0.97 -24.40
C GLN A 71 6.25 -1.25 -22.89
N TRP A 72 5.05 -1.05 -22.33
CA TRP A 72 4.79 -1.38 -20.93
C TRP A 72 4.93 -2.87 -20.63
N LEU A 73 4.45 -3.73 -21.54
CA LEU A 73 4.63 -5.17 -21.42
C LEU A 73 6.11 -5.58 -21.52
N GLN A 74 6.87 -4.99 -22.44
CA GLN A 74 8.31 -5.26 -22.55
C GLN A 74 9.08 -4.88 -21.28
N LEU A 75 8.77 -3.72 -20.71
CA LEU A 75 9.37 -3.27 -19.44
C LEU A 75 9.01 -4.21 -18.28
N ARG A 76 7.74 -4.61 -18.20
CA ARG A 76 7.25 -5.59 -17.22
C ARG A 76 8.00 -6.90 -17.35
N ASP A 77 8.12 -7.45 -18.56
CA ASP A 77 8.76 -8.74 -18.80
C ASP A 77 10.25 -8.69 -18.45
N ALA A 78 10.94 -7.59 -18.79
CA ALA A 78 12.33 -7.37 -18.38
C ALA A 78 12.48 -7.32 -16.85
N ALA A 79 11.60 -6.59 -16.15
CA ALA A 79 11.60 -6.53 -14.69
C ALA A 79 11.33 -7.90 -14.05
N LEU A 80 10.39 -8.68 -14.59
CA LEU A 80 10.10 -10.04 -14.12
C LEU A 80 11.28 -10.99 -14.35
N GLN A 81 11.97 -10.85 -15.48
CA GLN A 81 13.15 -11.65 -15.78
C GLN A 81 14.30 -11.34 -14.82
N ASP A 82 14.59 -10.06 -14.58
CA ASP A 82 15.66 -9.60 -13.69
C ASP A 82 15.35 -9.94 -12.22
N GLY A 83 14.08 -9.87 -11.83
CA GLY A 83 13.58 -10.19 -10.48
C GLY A 83 13.00 -11.59 -10.31
N ARG A 84 13.33 -12.55 -11.19
CA ARG A 84 12.66 -13.87 -11.23
C ARG A 84 12.74 -14.70 -9.93
N GLN A 85 13.77 -14.45 -9.12
CA GLN A 85 13.98 -15.11 -7.82
C GLN A 85 13.69 -14.20 -6.63
N ASP A 86 13.35 -12.93 -6.86
CA ASP A 86 13.05 -11.98 -5.79
C ASP A 86 11.57 -12.13 -5.37
N PRO A 87 11.28 -12.58 -4.14
CA PRO A 87 9.90 -12.79 -3.71
C PRO A 87 9.10 -11.49 -3.63
N MET A 88 9.71 -10.32 -3.43
CA MET A 88 9.00 -9.03 -3.45
C MET A 88 8.53 -8.68 -4.86
N VAL A 89 9.40 -8.89 -5.87
CA VAL A 89 9.04 -8.69 -7.27
C VAL A 89 7.94 -9.67 -7.69
N GLN A 90 8.05 -10.94 -7.32
CA GLN A 90 7.03 -11.95 -7.63
C GLN A 90 5.69 -11.67 -6.93
N ALA A 91 5.73 -11.18 -5.68
CA ALA A 91 4.53 -10.78 -4.94
C ALA A 91 3.81 -9.62 -5.61
N LEU A 92 4.55 -8.55 -5.91
CA LEU A 92 4.02 -7.39 -6.63
C LEU A 92 3.42 -7.81 -7.98
N ALA A 93 4.13 -8.64 -8.76
CA ALA A 93 3.67 -9.14 -10.04
C ALA A 93 2.32 -9.86 -9.94
N LEU A 94 2.17 -10.72 -8.92
CA LEU A 94 0.94 -11.46 -8.68
C LEU A 94 -0.20 -10.58 -8.16
N GLN A 95 0.08 -9.52 -7.40
CA GLN A 95 -0.94 -8.56 -6.95
C GLN A 95 -1.49 -7.71 -8.10
N MET A 96 -0.63 -7.32 -9.04
CA MET A 96 -0.98 -6.53 -10.21
C MET A 96 -1.67 -7.37 -11.30
N ASP A 97 -1.33 -8.67 -11.38
CA ASP A 97 -1.89 -9.58 -12.38
C ASP A 97 -3.27 -10.13 -11.96
N GLN A 98 -4.31 -9.35 -12.24
CA GLN A 98 -5.72 -9.72 -12.03
C GLN A 98 -6.32 -10.55 -13.18
N SER A 99 -5.54 -10.89 -14.22
CA SER A 99 -6.07 -11.61 -15.37
C SER A 99 -6.43 -13.07 -15.01
N PRO A 100 -7.40 -13.70 -15.69
CA PRO A 100 -7.60 -15.14 -15.57
C PRO A 100 -6.34 -15.92 -16.00
N THR A 101 -6.19 -17.14 -15.50
CA THR A 101 -5.09 -18.02 -15.92
C THR A 101 -5.35 -18.51 -17.34
N THR A 102 -4.38 -18.30 -18.22
CA THR A 102 -4.38 -18.75 -19.62
C THR A 102 -3.17 -19.65 -19.84
N PRO A 103 -3.15 -20.46 -20.92
CA PRO A 103 -1.97 -21.27 -21.26
C PRO A 103 -0.67 -20.45 -21.34
N ALA A 104 -0.75 -19.20 -21.83
CA ALA A 104 0.40 -18.32 -21.98
C ALA A 104 0.99 -17.83 -20.64
N ASN A 105 0.18 -17.67 -19.59
CA ASN A 105 0.65 -17.15 -18.29
C ASN A 105 0.70 -18.22 -17.18
N ALA A 106 0.27 -19.46 -17.46
CA ALA A 106 0.24 -20.53 -16.47
C ALA A 106 1.62 -20.88 -15.90
N ALA A 107 2.63 -21.06 -16.76
CA ALA A 107 3.98 -21.43 -16.32
C ALA A 107 4.68 -20.30 -15.53
N PRO A 108 4.70 -19.03 -15.99
CA PRO A 108 5.24 -17.92 -15.19
C PRO A 108 4.55 -17.78 -13.82
N ARG A 109 3.21 -17.90 -13.76
CA ARG A 109 2.46 -17.85 -12.50
C ARG A 109 2.81 -19.00 -11.57
N ALA A 110 2.96 -20.21 -12.10
CA ALA A 110 3.38 -21.36 -11.30
C ALA A 110 4.80 -21.19 -10.72
N ALA A 111 5.72 -20.59 -11.49
CA ALA A 111 7.04 -20.21 -11.00
C ALA A 111 6.97 -19.16 -9.88
N ALA A 112 6.23 -18.06 -10.09
CA ALA A 112 6.04 -17.02 -9.07
C ALA A 112 5.42 -17.59 -7.77
N ASN A 113 4.38 -18.41 -7.90
CA ASN A 113 3.75 -19.08 -6.76
C ASN A 113 4.75 -19.93 -5.96
N ARG A 114 5.67 -20.63 -6.65
CA ARG A 114 6.68 -21.46 -5.99
C ARG A 114 7.69 -20.63 -5.20
N VAL A 115 8.17 -19.52 -5.79
CA VAL A 115 9.06 -18.57 -5.10
C VAL A 115 8.39 -18.04 -3.83
N LEU A 116 7.13 -17.61 -3.93
CA LEU A 116 6.39 -17.10 -2.77
C LEU A 116 6.15 -18.18 -1.71
N GLN A 117 5.74 -19.39 -2.10
CA GLN A 117 5.53 -20.51 -1.19
C GLN A 117 6.79 -20.83 -0.36
N GLN A 118 7.96 -20.84 -1.01
CA GLN A 118 9.24 -21.06 -0.32
C GLN A 118 9.60 -19.92 0.64
N ALA A 119 9.13 -18.69 0.36
CA ALA A 119 9.42 -17.52 1.15
C ALA A 119 8.45 -17.29 2.34
N ILE A 120 7.28 -17.95 2.38
CA ILE A 120 6.27 -17.74 3.44
C ILE A 120 6.85 -17.93 4.83
N ALA A 121 7.65 -18.98 5.04
CA ALA A 121 8.24 -19.28 6.35
C ALA A 121 9.11 -18.14 6.88
N GLN A 122 9.71 -17.33 6.00
CA GLN A 122 10.44 -16.14 6.42
C GLN A 122 9.50 -14.95 6.60
N ASN A 123 8.55 -14.72 5.70
CA ASN A 123 7.69 -13.54 5.72
C ASN A 123 6.22 -13.87 5.39
N GLY A 124 5.32 -13.65 6.36
CA GLY A 124 3.90 -13.99 6.26
C GLY A 124 3.14 -13.19 5.18
N PHE A 125 3.66 -12.05 4.74
CA PHE A 125 3.07 -11.27 3.65
C PHE A 125 2.93 -12.09 2.35
N PHE A 126 3.91 -12.95 2.03
CA PHE A 126 3.84 -13.78 0.82
C PHE A 126 2.72 -14.81 0.88
N GLY A 127 2.35 -15.24 2.08
CA GLY A 127 1.13 -15.99 2.31
C GLY A 127 -0.08 -15.17 1.85
N LEU A 128 -0.28 -13.98 2.43
CA LEU A 128 -1.44 -13.12 2.10
C LEU A 128 -1.63 -12.91 0.59
N VAL A 129 -0.55 -12.69 -0.15
CA VAL A 129 -0.60 -12.53 -1.62
C VAL A 129 -1.14 -13.79 -2.30
N LEU A 130 -0.71 -14.98 -1.86
CA LEU A 130 -1.21 -16.25 -2.39
C LEU A 130 -2.65 -16.55 -1.93
N PHE A 131 -3.08 -16.07 -0.77
CA PHE A 131 -4.45 -16.30 -0.28
C PHE A 131 -5.46 -15.66 -1.20
N SER A 132 -5.27 -14.38 -1.56
CA SER A 132 -6.17 -13.67 -2.47
C SER A 132 -6.29 -14.36 -3.82
N ARG A 133 -5.24 -15.08 -4.26
CA ARG A 133 -5.31 -15.87 -5.50
C ARG A 133 -6.06 -17.18 -5.31
N ALA A 134 -5.82 -17.90 -4.22
CA ALA A 134 -6.51 -19.15 -3.91
C ALA A 134 -8.02 -18.93 -3.71
N GLU A 135 -8.41 -17.80 -3.10
CA GLU A 135 -9.81 -17.38 -2.99
C GLU A 135 -10.44 -17.13 -4.37
N ASN A 136 -9.76 -16.39 -5.26
CA ASN A 136 -10.22 -16.19 -6.64
C ASN A 136 -10.35 -17.51 -7.45
N GLN A 137 -9.71 -18.59 -6.97
CA GLN A 137 -9.80 -19.93 -7.55
C GLN A 137 -10.82 -20.83 -6.83
N ALA A 138 -11.53 -20.29 -5.83
CA ALA A 138 -12.46 -21.02 -4.97
C ALA A 138 -11.82 -22.28 -4.33
N ASP A 139 -10.57 -22.17 -3.87
CA ASP A 139 -9.81 -23.25 -3.22
C ASP A 139 -9.64 -22.99 -1.71
N PRO A 140 -10.68 -23.26 -0.89
CA PRO A 140 -10.65 -22.97 0.55
C PRO A 140 -9.61 -23.80 1.30
N THR A 141 -9.33 -25.02 0.85
CA THR A 141 -8.30 -25.88 1.45
C THR A 141 -6.92 -25.25 1.31
N ARG A 142 -6.62 -24.72 0.12
CA ARG A 142 -5.36 -24.00 -0.11
C ARG A 142 -5.30 -22.69 0.66
N VAL A 143 -6.41 -21.95 0.77
CA VAL A 143 -6.47 -20.75 1.61
C VAL A 143 -6.11 -21.08 3.06
N ALA A 144 -6.71 -22.11 3.66
CA ALA A 144 -6.42 -22.52 5.03
C ALA A 144 -4.96 -22.97 5.21
N ALA A 145 -4.42 -23.76 4.28
CA ALA A 145 -3.03 -24.22 4.33
C ALA A 145 -2.02 -23.06 4.23
N LEU A 146 -2.31 -22.08 3.38
CA LEU A 146 -1.46 -20.89 3.24
C LEU A 146 -1.57 -19.98 4.47
N LEU A 147 -2.77 -19.83 5.06
CA LEU A 147 -2.99 -19.12 6.33
C LEU A 147 -2.12 -19.71 7.44
N HIS A 148 -2.19 -21.03 7.61
CA HIS A 148 -1.39 -21.75 8.59
C HIS A 148 0.11 -21.48 8.43
N GLN A 149 0.62 -21.53 7.19
CA GLN A 149 2.03 -21.25 6.92
C GLN A 149 2.41 -19.80 7.23
N ALA A 150 1.56 -18.82 6.90
CA ALA A 150 1.85 -17.42 7.19
C ALA A 150 1.76 -17.09 8.68
N ALA A 151 0.84 -17.72 9.41
CA ALA A 151 0.75 -17.60 10.86
C ALA A 151 2.04 -18.07 11.55
N GLN A 152 2.74 -19.04 10.96
CA GLN A 152 4.03 -19.56 11.43
C GLN A 152 5.26 -18.82 10.87
N ALA A 153 5.08 -17.80 10.03
CA ALA A 153 6.19 -17.05 9.46
C ALA A 153 7.02 -16.37 10.55
N LYS A 154 8.31 -16.14 10.30
CA LYS A 154 9.20 -15.47 11.26
C LYS A 154 8.97 -13.97 11.40
N THR A 155 8.57 -13.30 10.33
CA THR A 155 8.32 -11.86 10.29
C THR A 155 7.12 -11.55 9.39
N TYR A 156 6.64 -10.32 9.47
CA TYR A 156 5.73 -9.71 8.51
C TYR A 156 6.33 -8.42 7.99
N ARG A 157 6.49 -8.32 6.67
CA ARG A 157 6.85 -7.08 5.98
C ARG A 157 6.18 -7.06 4.60
N SER A 158 5.36 -6.06 4.33
CA SER A 158 4.74 -5.91 3.02
C SER A 158 5.70 -5.36 1.98
N VAL A 159 5.21 -5.23 0.76
CA VAL A 159 5.98 -4.62 -0.34
C VAL A 159 6.01 -3.10 -0.21
N TYR A 160 5.17 -2.49 0.66
CA TYR A 160 5.04 -1.04 0.80
C TYR A 160 6.38 -0.32 1.00
N GLY A 161 7.11 -0.58 2.09
CA GLY A 161 8.38 0.09 2.38
C GLY A 161 9.45 -0.16 1.32
N PRO A 162 9.71 -1.41 0.92
CA PRO A 162 10.63 -1.73 -0.17
C PRO A 162 10.27 -1.03 -1.49
N LEU A 163 8.98 -0.98 -1.85
CA LEU A 163 8.52 -0.35 -3.08
C LEU A 163 8.66 1.17 -3.03
N LEU A 164 8.29 1.80 -1.92
CA LEU A 164 8.46 3.24 -1.75
C LEU A 164 9.94 3.65 -1.91
N ARG A 165 10.86 2.92 -1.26
CA ARG A 165 12.31 3.13 -1.39
C ARG A 165 12.84 2.84 -2.80
N ALA A 166 12.21 1.92 -3.53
CA ALA A 166 12.61 1.59 -4.89
C ALA A 166 12.13 2.64 -5.91
N VAL A 167 10.94 3.21 -5.71
CA VAL A 167 10.29 4.12 -6.65
C VAL A 167 10.67 5.58 -6.42
N TYR A 168 10.78 6.04 -5.18
CA TYR A 168 11.09 7.45 -4.92
C TYR A 168 12.37 7.95 -5.62
N PRO A 169 13.52 7.25 -5.56
CA PRO A 169 14.75 7.71 -6.21
C PRO A 169 14.68 7.75 -7.74
N THR A 170 13.68 7.11 -8.37
CA THR A 170 13.53 7.17 -9.83
C THR A 170 12.76 8.40 -10.30
N PHE A 171 12.03 9.02 -9.38
CA PHE A 171 11.34 10.29 -9.57
C PHE A 171 12.16 11.47 -9.05
N ASP A 172 12.92 11.25 -7.99
CA ASP A 172 13.87 12.21 -7.43
C ASP A 172 14.94 12.54 -8.48
N GLY A 173 14.92 13.77 -9.01
CA GLY A 173 15.80 14.21 -10.09
C GLY A 173 15.16 14.28 -11.48
N LEU A 174 13.87 13.92 -11.63
CA LEU A 174 13.13 14.27 -12.84
C LEU A 174 12.72 15.74 -12.81
N ALA A 175 12.88 16.43 -13.94
CA ALA A 175 12.29 17.75 -14.15
C ALA A 175 10.79 17.58 -14.47
N TRP A 176 9.91 17.85 -13.50
CA TRP A 176 8.46 17.77 -13.70
C TRP A 176 7.92 18.91 -14.56
N GLY A 177 8.75 19.97 -14.71
CA GLY A 177 8.58 21.16 -15.56
C GLY A 177 7.94 20.92 -16.93
N ASP A 178 8.33 19.81 -17.55
CA ASP A 178 7.99 19.50 -18.94
C ASP A 178 6.68 18.70 -19.09
N VAL A 179 6.04 18.34 -17.98
CA VAL A 179 4.93 17.37 -17.99
C VAL A 179 3.73 17.82 -17.19
N LEU A 180 3.95 18.46 -16.04
CA LEU A 180 2.87 19.09 -15.29
C LEU A 180 2.69 20.52 -15.79
N ALA A 181 1.45 21.02 -15.71
CA ALA A 181 1.21 22.42 -16.05
C ALA A 181 2.04 23.31 -15.11
N ARG A 182 2.63 24.39 -15.62
CA ARG A 182 3.52 25.26 -14.83
C ARG A 182 2.89 25.72 -13.51
N ALA A 183 1.58 25.98 -13.51
CA ALA A 183 0.82 26.36 -12.31
C ALA A 183 0.74 25.24 -11.24
N GLN A 184 0.75 23.96 -11.64
CA GLN A 184 0.78 22.83 -10.70
C GLN A 184 2.17 22.66 -10.07
N ILE A 185 3.21 22.89 -10.87
CA ILE A 185 4.60 22.79 -10.42
C ILE A 185 4.98 23.97 -9.53
N ASP A 186 4.57 25.19 -9.88
CA ASP A 186 4.83 26.36 -9.04
C ASP A 186 4.10 26.26 -7.69
N ALA A 187 3.07 25.40 -7.58
CA ALA A 187 2.33 25.14 -6.34
C ALA A 187 2.88 23.96 -5.51
N GLN A 188 3.50 22.95 -6.13
CA GLN A 188 3.98 21.73 -5.45
C GLN A 188 5.51 21.56 -5.49
N GLY A 189 6.16 21.91 -6.59
CA GLY A 189 7.58 21.65 -6.81
C GLY A 189 7.90 20.20 -7.21
N ASP A 190 9.13 19.99 -7.66
CA ASP A 190 9.60 18.70 -8.18
C ASP A 190 9.68 17.62 -7.08
N GLU A 191 10.19 17.99 -5.90
CA GLU A 191 10.34 17.06 -4.77
C GLU A 191 8.98 16.53 -4.31
N ASP A 192 7.97 17.38 -4.15
CA ASP A 192 6.62 16.95 -3.76
C ASP A 192 5.96 16.07 -4.79
N SER A 193 6.14 16.39 -6.07
CA SER A 193 5.63 15.56 -7.16
C SER A 193 6.21 14.14 -7.08
N ALA A 194 7.52 14.03 -6.81
CA ALA A 194 8.19 12.75 -6.61
C ALA A 194 7.69 12.01 -5.36
N GLN A 195 7.56 12.70 -4.22
CA GLN A 195 7.07 12.11 -2.97
C GLN A 195 5.63 11.59 -3.12
N MET A 196 4.74 12.43 -3.67
CA MET A 196 3.34 12.12 -3.89
C MET A 196 3.18 10.90 -4.79
N LEU A 197 3.87 10.85 -5.93
CA LEU A 197 3.71 9.73 -6.88
C LEU A 197 4.36 8.44 -6.38
N ALA A 198 5.52 8.52 -5.72
CA ALA A 198 6.12 7.35 -5.10
C ALA A 198 5.22 6.79 -3.97
N GLY A 199 4.68 7.67 -3.13
CA GLY A 199 3.73 7.31 -2.08
C GLY A 199 2.47 6.67 -2.64
N ALA A 200 1.87 7.27 -3.67
CA ALA A 200 0.67 6.74 -4.34
C ALA A 200 0.90 5.33 -4.90
N ILE A 201 2.03 5.12 -5.59
CA ILE A 201 2.40 3.81 -6.15
C ILE A 201 2.63 2.77 -5.05
N ALA A 202 3.31 3.16 -3.97
CA ALA A 202 3.55 2.29 -2.84
C ALA A 202 2.24 1.89 -2.13
N VAL A 203 1.30 2.81 -1.96
CA VAL A 203 -0.03 2.52 -1.38
C VAL A 203 -0.84 1.61 -2.30
N GLU A 204 -0.91 1.93 -3.59
CA GLU A 204 -1.75 1.18 -4.56
C GLU A 204 -1.32 -0.28 -4.68
N PHE A 205 -0.01 -0.54 -4.76
CA PHE A 205 0.49 -1.89 -5.02
C PHE A 205 1.18 -2.57 -3.84
N GLY A 206 1.77 -1.79 -2.93
CA GLY A 206 2.56 -2.33 -1.82
C GLY A 206 1.73 -2.94 -0.69
N LEU A 207 0.45 -2.55 -0.58
CA LEU A 207 -0.46 -3.06 0.44
C LEU A 207 -1.17 -4.35 -0.03
N PRO A 208 -1.27 -5.38 0.83
CA PRO A 208 -2.01 -6.59 0.49
C PRO A 208 -3.52 -6.33 0.46
N GLY A 209 -4.25 -7.22 -0.23
CA GLY A 209 -5.71 -7.20 -0.22
C GLY A 209 -6.27 -7.74 1.11
N PHE A 210 -6.45 -6.88 2.10
CA PHE A 210 -6.96 -7.27 3.43
C PHE A 210 -8.40 -7.79 3.44
N GLY A 211 -9.21 -7.52 2.42
CA GLY A 211 -10.62 -7.95 2.38
C GLY A 211 -10.79 -9.46 2.55
N VAL A 212 -9.91 -10.24 1.94
CA VAL A 212 -9.91 -11.72 2.00
C VAL A 212 -9.57 -12.20 3.40
N LEU A 213 -8.50 -11.65 3.98
CA LEU A 213 -8.07 -11.98 5.34
C LEU A 213 -9.17 -11.65 6.35
N HIS A 214 -9.77 -10.47 6.22
CA HIS A 214 -10.86 -10.04 7.09
C HIS A 214 -12.07 -10.97 6.97
N ALA A 215 -12.50 -11.31 5.75
CA ALA A 215 -13.62 -12.22 5.52
C ALA A 215 -13.35 -13.62 6.12
N LEU A 216 -12.14 -14.15 5.93
CA LEU A 216 -11.73 -15.45 6.47
C LEU A 216 -11.69 -15.45 8.00
N CYS A 217 -11.16 -14.39 8.60
CA CYS A 217 -10.92 -14.33 10.04
C CYS A 217 -12.15 -13.91 10.85
N LYS A 218 -13.11 -13.18 10.26
CA LYS A 218 -14.28 -12.69 10.98
C LYS A 218 -15.10 -13.82 11.63
N ASP A 219 -15.31 -14.93 10.93
CA ASP A 219 -16.15 -16.04 11.41
C ASP A 219 -15.32 -17.30 11.71
N ALA A 220 -14.00 -17.13 11.90
CA ALA A 220 -13.07 -18.23 12.12
C ALA A 220 -13.29 -18.93 13.47
N VAL A 221 -13.17 -20.26 13.47
CA VAL A 221 -13.26 -21.13 14.65
C VAL A 221 -12.11 -22.13 14.68
N GLY A 222 -11.85 -22.74 15.84
CA GLY A 222 -10.83 -23.78 16.00
C GLY A 222 -9.42 -23.31 15.58
N SER A 223 -8.68 -24.16 14.88
CA SER A 223 -7.31 -23.87 14.43
C SER A 223 -7.22 -22.68 13.47
N VAL A 224 -8.23 -22.45 12.64
CA VAL A 224 -8.27 -21.29 11.73
C VAL A 224 -8.32 -19.98 12.52
N ARG A 225 -9.06 -19.95 13.64
CA ARG A 225 -9.10 -18.81 14.56
C ARG A 225 -7.72 -18.53 15.17
N GLU A 226 -7.03 -19.59 15.59
CA GLU A 226 -5.67 -19.49 16.16
C GLU A 226 -4.66 -18.95 15.15
N ASP A 227 -4.68 -19.46 13.92
CA ASP A 227 -3.79 -19.00 12.84
C ASP A 227 -4.10 -17.54 12.45
N CYS A 228 -5.39 -17.19 12.33
CA CYS A 228 -5.83 -15.81 12.11
C CYS A 228 -5.33 -14.87 13.20
N ARG A 229 -5.44 -15.26 14.47
CA ARG A 229 -4.94 -14.45 15.58
C ARG A 229 -3.42 -14.30 15.51
N ALA A 230 -2.69 -15.39 15.32
CA ALA A 230 -1.23 -15.37 15.26
C ALA A 230 -0.71 -14.46 14.15
N LEU A 231 -1.27 -14.56 12.94
CA LEU A 231 -0.90 -13.71 11.82
C LEU A 231 -1.24 -12.24 12.09
N ASN A 232 -2.44 -11.93 12.58
CA ASN A 232 -2.83 -10.53 12.83
C ASN A 232 -2.06 -9.91 14.01
N THR A 233 -1.72 -10.66 15.05
CA THR A 233 -0.82 -10.17 16.10
C THR A 233 0.54 -9.80 15.51
N ARG A 234 1.06 -10.60 14.57
CA ARG A 234 2.30 -10.29 13.88
C ARG A 234 2.19 -9.04 13.02
N ILE A 235 1.12 -8.89 12.23
CA ILE A 235 0.87 -7.69 11.42
C ILE A 235 0.73 -6.45 12.31
N ALA A 236 0.03 -6.56 13.44
CA ALA A 236 -0.13 -5.44 14.38
C ALA A 236 1.21 -5.00 15.02
N ALA A 237 2.15 -5.93 15.20
CA ALA A 237 3.46 -5.65 15.78
C ALA A 237 4.49 -5.14 14.74
N GLU A 238 4.46 -5.69 13.52
CA GLU A 238 5.52 -5.52 12.50
C GLU A 238 5.07 -4.77 11.24
N GLY A 239 3.78 -4.45 11.11
CA GLY A 239 3.22 -3.72 9.96
C GLY A 239 3.94 -2.40 9.69
N GLU A 240 4.19 -2.10 8.42
CA GLU A 240 4.96 -0.91 8.03
C GLU A 240 4.08 0.34 7.95
N THR A 241 2.76 0.16 7.77
CA THR A 241 1.79 1.24 7.63
C THR A 241 0.75 1.28 8.74
N ALA A 242 0.21 2.47 9.01
CA ALA A 242 -0.90 2.64 9.94
C ALA A 242 -2.15 1.88 9.50
N PHE A 243 -2.38 1.76 8.19
CA PHE A 243 -3.50 1.00 7.62
C PHE A 243 -3.41 -0.50 7.94
N GLU A 244 -2.26 -1.12 7.72
CA GLU A 244 -2.04 -2.54 8.03
C GLU A 244 -2.26 -2.82 9.51
N VAL A 245 -1.67 -1.99 10.37
CA VAL A 245 -1.75 -2.16 11.82
C VAL A 245 -3.17 -1.92 12.33
N ALA A 246 -3.89 -0.93 11.81
CA ALA A 246 -5.27 -0.67 12.21
C ALA A 246 -6.20 -1.85 11.89
N ILE A 247 -6.09 -2.42 10.69
CA ILE A 247 -6.87 -3.61 10.29
C ILE A 247 -6.52 -4.81 11.18
N ALA A 248 -5.23 -5.06 11.37
CA ALA A 248 -4.76 -6.19 12.15
C ALA A 248 -5.21 -6.10 13.62
N MET A 249 -5.12 -4.92 14.25
CA MET A 249 -5.58 -4.72 15.62
C MET A 249 -7.09 -4.95 15.78
N ALA A 250 -7.90 -4.55 14.80
CA ALA A 250 -9.34 -4.83 14.82
C ALA A 250 -9.62 -6.35 14.81
N LEU A 251 -8.87 -7.11 14.01
CA LEU A 251 -8.98 -8.57 13.96
C LEU A 251 -8.44 -9.22 15.25
N VAL A 252 -7.32 -8.76 15.80
CA VAL A 252 -6.80 -9.26 17.09
C VAL A 252 -7.83 -9.07 18.20
N GLN A 253 -8.48 -7.90 18.27
CA GLN A 253 -9.53 -7.63 19.25
C GLN A 253 -10.73 -8.59 19.09
N HIS A 254 -11.15 -8.83 17.85
CA HIS A 254 -12.26 -9.74 17.54
C HIS A 254 -11.95 -11.20 17.86
N LEU A 255 -10.69 -11.61 17.68
CA LEU A 255 -10.22 -13.00 17.85
C LEU A 255 -9.66 -13.30 19.24
N ALA A 256 -9.70 -12.34 20.16
CA ALA A 256 -9.20 -12.48 21.53
C ALA A 256 -9.82 -13.68 22.26
N ASP A 257 -9.02 -14.43 23.04
CA ASP A 257 -9.50 -15.54 23.88
C ASP A 257 -10.04 -15.06 25.21
N THR A 258 -9.46 -13.97 25.72
CA THR A 258 -9.76 -13.44 27.05
C THR A 258 -10.18 -11.98 26.97
N GLU A 259 -10.95 -11.53 27.95
CA GLU A 259 -11.26 -10.10 28.10
C GLU A 259 -9.99 -9.26 28.32
N ALA A 260 -8.92 -9.85 28.87
CA ALA A 260 -7.62 -9.18 29.00
C ALA A 260 -6.96 -8.94 27.64
N ASP A 261 -6.95 -9.93 26.74
CA ASP A 261 -6.41 -9.78 25.38
C ASP A 261 -7.21 -8.75 24.59
N LYS A 262 -8.54 -8.80 24.73
CA LYS A 262 -9.45 -7.83 24.10
C LYS A 262 -9.21 -6.42 24.61
N ALA A 263 -9.01 -6.24 25.91
CA ALA A 263 -8.68 -4.95 26.51
C ALA A 263 -7.32 -4.43 26.02
N HIS A 264 -6.31 -5.30 25.92
CA HIS A 264 -5.00 -4.94 25.37
C HIS A 264 -5.11 -4.46 23.92
N ALA A 265 -5.79 -5.23 23.06
CA ALA A 265 -6.01 -4.87 21.66
C ALA A 265 -6.78 -3.55 21.52
N LEU A 266 -7.79 -3.32 22.37
CA LEU A 266 -8.53 -2.07 22.42
C LEU A 266 -7.65 -0.87 22.81
N ILE A 267 -6.78 -1.03 23.82
CA ILE A 267 -5.83 0.03 24.22
C ILE A 267 -4.88 0.36 23.08
N ALA A 268 -4.31 -0.67 22.43
CA ALA A 268 -3.40 -0.47 21.30
C ALA A 268 -4.08 0.23 20.11
N ARG A 269 -5.32 -0.16 19.80
CA ARG A 269 -6.14 0.48 18.77
C ARG A 269 -6.46 1.94 19.11
N ARG A 270 -6.88 2.22 20.34
CA ARG A 270 -7.14 3.60 20.82
C ARG A 270 -5.89 4.46 20.72
N ARG A 271 -4.72 3.94 21.11
CA ARG A 271 -3.43 4.62 20.97
C ARG A 271 -3.11 4.95 19.52
N LEU A 272 -3.29 4.00 18.58
CA LEU A 272 -3.05 4.25 17.17
C LEU A 272 -4.00 5.32 16.60
N SER A 273 -5.31 5.22 16.89
CA SER A 273 -6.29 6.21 16.45
C SER A 273 -5.97 7.62 16.98
N TRP A 274 -5.57 7.73 18.26
CA TRP A 274 -5.12 8.98 18.84
C TRP A 274 -3.90 9.54 18.10
N GLN A 275 -2.88 8.71 17.86
CA GLN A 275 -1.67 9.13 17.14
C GLN A 275 -2.00 9.62 15.72
N LEU A 276 -2.92 8.96 15.02
CA LEU A 276 -3.38 9.38 13.70
C LEU A 276 -4.11 10.74 13.76
N GLU A 277 -5.00 10.95 14.73
CA GLU A 277 -5.68 12.24 14.92
C GLU A 277 -4.68 13.36 15.26
N GLN A 278 -3.74 13.11 16.16
CA GLN A 278 -2.68 14.07 16.50
C GLN A 278 -1.80 14.37 15.28
N PHE A 279 -1.44 13.36 14.50
CA PHE A 279 -0.56 13.51 13.34
C PHE A 279 -1.25 14.27 12.20
N ALA A 280 -2.54 14.01 11.95
CA ALA A 280 -3.34 14.77 11.00
C ALA A 280 -3.40 16.27 11.35
N SER A 281 -3.36 16.62 12.64
CA SER A 281 -3.33 18.02 13.09
C SER A 281 -1.98 18.72 12.94
N LEU A 282 -0.90 17.99 12.62
CA LEU A 282 0.45 18.56 12.48
C LEU A 282 0.74 19.17 11.11
N HIS A 283 0.00 18.79 10.08
CA HIS A 283 0.34 19.13 8.69
C HIS A 283 -0.76 20.00 8.06
N PRO A 284 -0.81 21.30 8.41
CA PRO A 284 -1.73 22.23 7.73
C PRO A 284 -1.32 22.48 6.27
N ASP A 285 -0.03 22.29 5.96
CA ASP A 285 0.52 22.38 4.61
C ASP A 285 1.17 21.04 4.21
N PRO A 286 0.60 20.30 3.26
CA PRO A 286 1.17 19.03 2.78
C PRO A 286 2.45 19.22 1.95
N HIS A 287 2.81 20.46 1.60
CA HIS A 287 4.00 20.84 0.83
C HIS A 287 5.11 21.47 1.69
N GLY A 288 4.88 21.56 3.01
CA GLY A 288 5.80 22.16 3.96
C GLY A 288 7.01 21.29 4.31
N ALA A 289 8.03 21.93 4.92
CA ALA A 289 9.26 21.25 5.33
C ALA A 289 9.02 20.08 6.32
N GLU A 290 7.97 20.16 7.15
CA GLU A 290 7.56 19.06 8.03
C GLU A 290 7.10 17.82 7.24
N ALA A 291 6.32 18.01 6.17
CA ALA A 291 5.85 16.91 5.32
C ALA A 291 7.03 16.20 4.64
N HIS A 292 8.01 16.94 4.14
CA HIS A 292 9.23 16.37 3.57
C HIS A 292 10.06 15.61 4.60
N ALA A 293 10.22 16.18 5.81
CA ALA A 293 10.94 15.53 6.89
C ALA A 293 10.26 14.21 7.29
N TYR A 294 8.93 14.19 7.34
CA TYR A 294 8.15 12.99 7.57
C TYR A 294 8.32 11.95 6.46
N PHE A 295 8.27 12.35 5.18
CA PHE A 295 8.46 11.43 4.06
C PHE A 295 9.87 10.81 4.06
N ARG A 296 10.91 11.63 4.27
CA ARG A 296 12.30 11.14 4.42
C ARG A 296 12.44 10.16 5.59
N ALA A 297 11.81 10.45 6.72
CA ALA A 297 11.77 9.51 7.84
C ALA A 297 11.01 8.22 7.46
N THR A 298 9.92 8.31 6.72
CA THR A 298 9.16 7.12 6.24
C THR A 298 10.03 6.21 5.39
N LEU A 299 10.86 6.77 4.49
CA LEU A 299 11.82 5.99 3.70
C LEU A 299 12.82 5.22 4.57
N GLN A 300 13.31 5.85 5.64
CA GLN A 300 14.38 5.32 6.50
C GLN A 300 13.88 4.29 7.52
N GLN A 301 12.75 4.57 8.18
CA GLN A 301 12.29 3.80 9.36
C GLN A 301 10.86 3.26 9.23
N GLY A 302 10.14 3.56 8.15
CA GLY A 302 8.73 3.17 7.97
C GLY A 302 7.74 4.21 8.49
N GLU A 303 6.49 4.13 8.04
CA GLU A 303 5.45 5.15 8.24
C GLU A 303 5.15 5.37 9.73
N LEU A 304 4.91 4.28 10.48
CA LEU A 304 4.55 4.37 11.90
C LEU A 304 5.67 4.94 12.77
N ALA A 305 6.92 4.59 12.47
CA ALA A 305 8.07 5.13 13.19
C ALA A 305 8.27 6.62 12.87
N ALA A 306 8.12 7.01 11.60
CA ALA A 306 8.14 8.40 11.16
C ALA A 306 7.04 9.23 11.82
N MET A 307 5.81 8.71 11.85
CA MET A 307 4.66 9.37 12.49
C MET A 307 4.93 9.62 13.98
N ARG A 308 5.37 8.60 14.73
CA ARG A 308 5.69 8.73 16.15
C ARG A 308 6.84 9.72 16.38
N SER A 309 7.85 9.70 15.53
CA SER A 309 8.98 10.64 15.62
C SER A 309 8.52 12.09 15.41
N ALA A 310 7.65 12.34 14.43
CA ALA A 310 7.07 13.66 14.17
C ALA A 310 6.22 14.13 15.36
N LEU A 311 5.38 13.27 15.93
CA LEU A 311 4.60 13.58 17.14
C LEU A 311 5.48 13.96 18.32
N VAL A 312 6.56 13.21 18.57
CA VAL A 312 7.52 13.50 19.65
C VAL A 312 8.21 14.85 19.42
N GLN A 313 8.68 15.12 18.20
CA GLN A 313 9.34 16.39 17.85
C GLN A 313 8.39 17.58 18.04
N ALA A 314 7.11 17.42 17.67
CA ALA A 314 6.07 18.42 17.87
C ALA A 314 5.51 18.48 19.31
N LYS A 315 6.09 17.73 20.26
CA LYS A 315 5.65 17.63 21.66
C LYS A 315 4.17 17.22 21.80
N ARG A 316 3.66 16.42 20.86
CA ARG A 316 2.32 15.84 20.95
C ARG A 316 2.34 14.59 21.83
N PRO A 317 1.33 14.39 22.69
CA PRO A 317 1.22 13.19 23.49
C PRO A 317 1.00 11.96 22.59
N LEU A 318 1.71 10.87 22.88
CA LEU A 318 1.57 9.60 22.14
C LEU A 318 0.41 8.73 22.65
N ASP A 319 -0.07 9.01 23.86
CA ASP A 319 -1.17 8.32 24.50
C ASP A 319 -2.41 9.23 24.56
N PRO A 320 -3.61 8.67 24.33
CA PRO A 320 -4.84 9.43 24.49
C PRO A 320 -5.04 9.80 25.97
N PRO A 321 -5.64 10.97 26.27
CA PRO A 321 -6.04 11.29 27.62
C PRO A 321 -7.18 10.38 28.11
N ASP A 322 -7.34 10.29 29.43
CA ASP A 322 -8.43 9.51 30.04
C ASP A 322 -9.79 9.98 29.53
N GLY A 323 -10.67 9.01 29.24
CA GLY A 323 -12.00 9.29 28.70
C GLY A 323 -12.04 9.74 27.23
N TRP A 324 -10.91 9.81 26.52
CA TRP A 324 -10.92 10.09 25.08
C TRP A 324 -11.51 8.91 24.28
N HIS A 325 -12.36 9.24 23.31
CA HIS A 325 -12.97 8.31 22.36
C HIS A 325 -12.65 8.77 20.94
N ALA A 326 -12.32 7.83 20.05
CA ALA A 326 -12.07 8.18 18.66
C ALA A 326 -13.34 8.74 18.03
N GLY A 327 -13.22 9.78 17.19
CA GLY A 327 -14.37 10.43 16.55
C GLY A 327 -15.21 9.52 15.65
N PHE A 328 -14.74 8.30 15.36
CA PHE A 328 -15.35 7.30 14.50
C PHE A 328 -15.80 6.04 15.24
N GLU A 329 -15.72 6.00 16.58
CA GLU A 329 -16.37 4.93 17.34
C GLU A 329 -17.88 5.10 17.21
N ILE A 330 -18.50 4.32 16.31
CA ILE A 330 -19.95 4.17 16.27
C ILE A 330 -20.35 3.69 17.66
N ALA A 331 -21.02 4.56 18.43
CA ALA A 331 -21.52 4.21 19.74
C ALA A 331 -22.28 2.87 19.62
N PRO A 332 -22.03 1.90 20.52
CA PRO A 332 -22.80 0.66 20.52
C PRO A 332 -24.27 1.05 20.53
N ALA A 333 -25.01 0.59 19.53
CA ALA A 333 -26.42 0.92 19.36
C ALA A 333 -27.12 0.70 20.70
N THR A 334 -27.56 1.79 21.34
CA THR A 334 -28.28 1.71 22.60
C THR A 334 -29.48 0.81 22.34
N PRO A 335 -29.63 -0.34 23.04
CA PRO A 335 -30.80 -1.18 22.84
C PRO A 335 -32.02 -0.32 23.13
N ARG A 336 -32.87 -0.11 22.10
CA ARG A 336 -34.17 0.51 22.29
C ARG A 336 -34.93 -0.37 23.27
N ARG A 337 -35.20 0.16 24.47
CA ARG A 337 -36.11 -0.45 25.42
C ARG A 337 -37.54 -0.35 24.92
#